data_AF-A0A952HSE7-F1
#
_entry.id   AF-A0A952HSE7-F1
#
_cell.length_a   1.000
_cell.length_b   1.000
_cell.length_c   1.000
_cell.angle_alpha   90.00
_cell.angle_beta   90.00
_cell.angle_gamma   90.00
#
_symmetry.space_group_name_H-M   'P 1'
#
loop_
_entity.id
_entity.type
_entity.pdbx_description
1 polymer ?
#
loop_
_entity_poly.entity_id
_entity_poly.type
_entity_poly.pdbx_seq_one_letter_code
_entity_poly.pdbx_strand_id
1 'polypeptide(L)'
;ELLSKEINKDINIVEIAFLFGILSFAERIFKALLSIILRHPNLGEELEKDIKEGRGYFGELLSLAIAVEKNDKNKIKEYVNKLNIPKDRITDIMIQSYEWVESFAKLI
;
A
#
# COMPACT_ATOMS: atom_id res chain seq x y z
N GLU A 1 0.73 -0.27 -4.63
CA GLU A 1 0.75 -0.30 -6.11
C GLU A 1 -0.10 -1.44 -6.72
N LEU A 2 0.30 -2.71 -6.58
CA LEU A 2 -0.40 -3.83 -7.24
C LEU A 2 -1.90 -3.90 -6.88
N LEU A 3 -2.24 -3.72 -5.61
CA LEU A 3 -3.65 -3.61 -5.17
C LEU A 3 -4.38 -2.42 -5.80
N SER A 4 -3.69 -1.30 -6.06
CA SER A 4 -4.28 -0.12 -6.68
C SER A 4 -4.56 -0.34 -8.17
N LYS A 5 -3.68 -1.07 -8.87
CA LYS A 5 -3.83 -1.44 -10.29
C LYS A 5 -5.10 -2.26 -10.56
N GLU A 6 -5.59 -3.03 -9.58
CA GLU A 6 -6.84 -3.78 -9.72
C GLU A 6 -8.08 -2.89 -9.71
N ILE A 7 -7.99 -1.70 -9.11
CA ILE A 7 -9.14 -0.83 -8.85
C ILE A 7 -9.11 0.40 -9.76
N ASN A 8 -7.92 0.91 -10.08
CA ASN A 8 -7.72 2.17 -10.78
C ASN A 8 -6.88 2.00 -12.05
N LYS A 9 -7.30 2.70 -13.10
CA LYS A 9 -6.58 2.77 -14.39
C LYS A 9 -5.68 4.00 -14.50
N ASP A 10 -5.83 4.98 -13.62
CA ASP A 10 -4.98 6.17 -13.59
C ASP A 10 -3.61 5.82 -13.01
N ILE A 11 -2.58 5.93 -13.84
CA ILE A 11 -1.20 5.61 -13.47
C ILE A 11 -0.68 6.50 -12.34
N ASN A 12 -1.11 7.75 -12.25
CA ASN A 12 -0.66 8.67 -11.21
C ASN A 12 -1.15 8.19 -9.83
N ILE A 13 -2.40 7.71 -9.74
CA ILE A 13 -2.95 7.16 -8.49
C ILE A 13 -2.20 5.89 -8.09
N VAL A 14 -1.85 5.04 -9.06
CA VAL A 14 -1.09 3.82 -8.82
C VAL A 14 0.33 4.12 -8.29
N GLU A 15 1.00 5.11 -8.86
CA GLU A 15 2.32 5.57 -8.41
C GLU A 15 2.27 6.19 -7.01
N ILE A 16 1.23 6.97 -6.71
CA ILE A 16 1.01 7.49 -5.36
C ILE A 16 0.80 6.34 -4.38
N ALA A 17 0.05 5.28 -4.75
CA ALA A 17 -0.15 4.10 -3.91
C ALA A 17 1.14 3.28 -3.72
N PHE A 18 2.10 3.35 -4.63
CA PHE A 18 3.45 2.78 -4.43
C PHE A 18 4.22 3.58 -3.39
N LEU A 19 4.31 4.90 -3.59
CA LEU A 19 5.00 5.82 -2.69
C LEU A 19 4.44 5.74 -1.26
N PHE A 20 3.12 5.74 -1.12
CA PHE A 20 2.43 5.62 0.17
C PHE A 20 2.82 4.33 0.91
N GLY A 21 2.93 3.21 0.21
CA GLY A 21 3.37 1.93 0.77
C GLY A 21 4.80 1.97 1.29
N ILE A 22 5.73 2.55 0.51
CA ILE A 22 7.13 2.73 0.93
C ILE A 22 7.22 3.62 2.15
N LEU A 23 6.50 4.74 2.14
CA LEU A 23 6.50 5.71 3.22
C LEU A 23 5.98 5.10 4.52
N SER A 24 4.86 4.36 4.47
CA SER A 24 4.35 3.62 5.62
C SER A 24 5.34 2.57 6.15
N PHE A 25 6.08 1.91 5.26
CA PHE A 25 7.14 1.01 5.67
C PHE A 25 8.31 1.74 6.36
N ALA A 26 8.74 2.88 5.84
CA ALA A 26 9.79 3.70 6.43
C ALA A 26 9.39 4.18 7.85
N GLU A 27 8.15 4.63 8.05
CA GLU A 27 7.62 4.98 9.38
C GLU A 27 7.77 3.84 10.39
N ARG A 28 7.42 2.62 9.97
CA ARG A 28 7.53 1.42 10.82
C ARG A 28 8.98 1.11 11.20
N ILE A 29 9.93 1.29 10.27
CA ILE A 29 11.37 1.07 10.53
C ILE A 29 11.93 2.13 11.48
N PHE A 30 11.71 3.40 11.16
CA PHE A 30 12.32 4.51 11.88
C PHE A 30 11.59 4.87 13.17
N LYS A 31 10.40 4.30 13.40
CA LYS A 31 9.49 4.63 14.52
C LYS A 31 9.29 6.15 14.66
N ALA A 32 9.32 6.85 13.53
CA ALA A 32 9.27 8.30 13.44
C ALA A 32 8.09 8.69 12.56
N LEU A 33 7.32 9.69 13.00
CA LEU A 33 6.16 10.17 12.25
C LEU A 33 6.56 10.55 10.83
N LEU A 34 5.80 10.07 9.85
CA LEU A 34 6.02 10.41 8.43
C LEU A 34 6.06 11.91 8.17
N SER A 35 5.32 12.72 8.93
CA SER A 35 5.38 14.19 8.86
C SER A 35 6.78 14.78 9.12
N ILE A 36 7.66 14.04 9.79
CA ILE A 36 9.07 14.42 10.00
C ILE A 36 9.92 14.07 8.77
N ILE A 37 9.62 12.93 8.13
CA ILE A 37 10.29 12.42 6.91
C ILE A 37 9.87 13.25 5.68
N LEU A 38 8.62 13.73 5.66
CA LEU A 38 7.97 14.39 4.52
C LEU A 38 8.06 15.92 4.54
N ARG A 39 8.99 16.53 5.30
CA ARG A 39 9.24 17.98 5.27
C ARG A 39 9.79 18.51 3.92
N HIS A 40 9.72 17.73 2.85
CA HIS A 40 10.08 18.13 1.49
C HIS A 40 8.81 18.34 0.63
N PRO A 41 8.66 19.50 -0.02
CA PRO A 41 7.36 19.98 -0.49
C PRO A 41 6.98 19.36 -1.85
N ASN A 42 5.91 18.56 -1.86
CA ASN A 42 4.91 18.44 -2.95
C ASN A 42 3.91 17.28 -2.74
N LEU A 43 3.82 16.69 -1.54
CA LEU A 43 2.72 15.78 -1.23
C LEU A 43 1.52 16.64 -0.83
N GLY A 44 0.43 16.57 -1.60
CA GLY A 44 -0.79 17.33 -1.31
C GLY A 44 -1.33 17.01 0.10
N GLU A 45 -1.95 18.00 0.74
CA GLU A 45 -2.45 17.91 2.13
C GLU A 45 -3.35 16.69 2.38
N GLU A 46 -4.11 16.28 1.36
CA GLU A 46 -4.98 15.10 1.40
C GLU A 46 -4.19 13.80 1.56
N LEU A 47 -3.04 13.69 0.90
CA LEU A 47 -2.16 12.52 1.04
C LEU A 47 -1.52 12.45 2.42
N GLU A 48 -1.09 13.60 2.97
CA GLU A 48 -0.52 13.66 4.31
C GLU A 48 -1.54 13.25 5.38
N LYS A 49 -2.82 13.63 5.18
CA LYS A 49 -3.91 13.25 6.06
C LYS A 49 -4.23 11.76 5.97
N ASP A 50 -4.33 11.21 4.76
CA ASP A 50 -4.57 9.77 4.55
C ASP A 50 -3.44 8.93 5.14
N ILE A 51 -2.19 9.39 5.03
CA ILE A 51 -1.01 8.77 5.67
C ILE A 51 -1.18 8.77 7.19
N LYS A 52 -1.44 9.94 7.80
CA LYS A 52 -1.51 10.07 9.27
C LYS A 52 -2.67 9.30 9.88
N GLU A 53 -3.79 9.24 9.19
CA GLU A 53 -5.02 8.67 9.74
C GLU A 53 -5.25 7.21 9.35
N GLY A 54 -4.53 6.70 8.33
CA GLY A 54 -4.78 5.36 7.77
C GLY A 54 -6.19 5.23 7.19
N ARG A 55 -6.75 6.34 6.71
CA ARG A 55 -8.10 6.45 6.16
C ARG A 55 -8.05 6.80 4.67
N GLY A 56 -9.22 6.86 4.03
CA GLY A 56 -9.33 7.12 2.61
C GLY A 56 -8.83 5.96 1.76
N TYR A 57 -8.78 6.20 0.45
CA TYR A 57 -8.44 5.16 -0.53
C TYR A 57 -7.07 4.52 -0.25
N PHE A 58 -6.03 5.34 -0.01
CA PHE A 58 -4.67 4.84 0.22
C PHE A 58 -4.53 4.16 1.59
N GLY A 59 -5.22 4.66 2.62
CA GLY A 59 -5.26 4.02 3.94
C GLY A 59 -5.94 2.65 3.90
N GLU A 60 -7.00 2.49 3.11
CA GLU A 60 -7.67 1.19 2.91
C GLU A 60 -6.80 0.19 2.16
N LEU A 61 -6.10 0.63 1.11
CA LEU A 61 -5.11 -0.19 0.42
C LEU A 61 -3.99 -0.66 1.34
N LEU A 62 -3.45 0.25 2.16
CA LEU A 62 -2.40 -0.07 3.13
C LEU A 62 -2.93 -1.04 4.20
N SER A 63 -4.14 -0.83 4.68
CA SER A 63 -4.78 -1.72 5.66
C SER A 63 -4.97 -3.13 5.11
N LEU A 64 -5.35 -3.26 3.83
CA LEU A 64 -5.41 -4.54 3.15
C LEU A 64 -4.02 -5.18 3.02
N ALA A 65 -3.00 -4.43 2.58
CA ALA A 65 -1.63 -4.94 2.49
C ALA A 65 -1.14 -5.48 3.84
N ILE A 66 -1.35 -4.74 4.94
CA ILE A 66 -0.99 -5.16 6.30
C ILE A 66 -1.78 -6.40 6.74
N ALA A 67 -3.07 -6.49 6.39
CA ALA A 67 -3.88 -7.66 6.72
C ALA A 67 -3.37 -8.91 6.00
N VAL A 68 -2.97 -8.77 4.72
CA VAL A 68 -2.34 -9.82 3.93
C VAL A 68 -1.00 -10.24 4.55
N GLU A 69 -0.11 -9.29 4.87
CA GLU A 69 1.17 -9.54 5.55
C GLU A 69 0.99 -10.35 6.85
N LYS A 70 -0.05 -10.04 7.62
CA LYS A 70 -0.35 -10.68 8.91
C LYS A 70 -1.21 -11.94 8.80
N ASN A 71 -1.62 -12.33 7.58
CA ASN A 71 -2.57 -13.41 7.35
C ASN A 71 -3.89 -13.26 8.16
N ASP A 72 -4.33 -12.01 8.37
CA ASP A 72 -5.58 -11.69 9.08
C ASP A 72 -6.77 -11.89 8.14
N LYS A 73 -7.27 -13.13 8.05
CA LYS A 73 -8.34 -13.53 7.12
C LYS A 73 -9.61 -12.69 7.25
N ASN A 74 -9.93 -12.21 8.45
CA ASN A 74 -11.13 -11.41 8.69
C ASN A 74 -10.99 -10.04 8.05
N LYS A 75 -9.87 -9.36 8.31
CA LYS A 75 -9.59 -8.05 7.70
C LYS A 75 -9.35 -8.14 6.21
N ILE A 76 -8.69 -9.19 5.73
CA ILE A 76 -8.54 -9.42 4.29
C ILE A 76 -9.94 -9.47 3.64
N LYS A 77 -10.86 -10.29 4.17
CA LYS A 77 -12.22 -10.38 3.63
C LYS A 77 -12.95 -9.03 3.69
N GLU A 78 -12.82 -8.30 4.79
CA GLU A 78 -13.43 -6.97 4.95
C GLU A 78 -12.97 -6.00 3.87
N TYR A 79 -11.66 -5.78 3.74
CA TYR A 79 -11.11 -4.79 2.81
C TYR A 79 -11.22 -5.22 1.35
N VAL A 80 -11.11 -6.51 1.03
CA VAL A 80 -11.34 -7.04 -0.33
C VAL A 80 -12.76 -6.73 -0.79
N ASN A 81 -13.76 -6.96 0.08
CA ASN A 81 -15.14 -6.62 -0.22
C ASN A 81 -15.34 -5.11 -0.36
N LYS A 82 -14.76 -4.32 0.56
CA LYS A 82 -14.90 -2.86 0.57
C LYS A 82 -14.30 -2.20 -0.67
N LEU A 83 -13.14 -2.69 -1.12
CA LEU A 83 -12.42 -2.18 -2.28
C LEU A 83 -12.85 -2.85 -3.59
N ASN A 84 -13.82 -3.78 -3.53
CA ASN A 84 -14.31 -4.54 -4.67
C ASN A 84 -13.20 -5.26 -5.47
N ILE A 85 -12.17 -5.75 -4.77
CA ILE A 85 -11.10 -6.55 -5.37
C ILE A 85 -11.59 -8.00 -5.47
N PRO A 86 -11.42 -8.69 -6.61
CA PRO A 86 -11.73 -10.12 -6.69
C PRO A 86 -10.79 -10.94 -5.79
N LYS A 87 -11.33 -11.92 -5.05
CA LYS A 87 -10.55 -12.69 -4.05
C LYS A 87 -9.38 -13.46 -4.63
N ASP A 88 -9.57 -14.01 -5.81
CA ASP A 88 -8.56 -14.72 -6.61
C ASP A 88 -7.34 -13.83 -6.92
N ARG A 89 -7.56 -12.53 -7.12
CA ARG A 89 -6.50 -11.56 -7.42
C ARG A 89 -5.55 -11.31 -6.25
N ILE A 90 -5.99 -11.49 -5.00
CA ILE A 90 -5.10 -11.30 -3.84
C ILE A 90 -3.94 -12.30 -3.85
N THR A 91 -4.19 -13.54 -4.25
CA THR A 91 -3.14 -14.57 -4.36
C THR A 91 -2.16 -14.21 -5.48
N ASP A 92 -2.68 -13.82 -6.65
CA ASP A 92 -1.85 -13.40 -7.79
C ASP A 92 -0.96 -12.20 -7.43
N ILE A 93 -1.51 -11.24 -6.69
CA ILE A 93 -0.80 -10.04 -6.24
C ILE A 93 0.31 -10.40 -5.25
N MET A 94 0.06 -11.35 -4.34
CA MET A 94 1.11 -11.84 -3.46
C MET A 94 2.25 -12.49 -4.24
N ILE A 95 1.93 -13.36 -5.20
CA ILE A 95 2.93 -14.01 -6.06
C ILE A 95 3.77 -12.97 -6.79
N GLN A 96 3.14 -12.00 -7.46
CA GLN A 96 3.83 -10.91 -8.15
C GLN A 96 4.72 -10.08 -7.21
N SER A 97 4.27 -9.83 -5.97
CA SER A 97 5.09 -9.12 -5.00
C SER A 97 6.34 -9.91 -4.59
N TYR A 98 6.24 -11.24 -4.46
CA TYR A 98 7.41 -12.09 -4.17
C TYR A 98 8.38 -12.12 -5.35
N GLU A 99 7.88 -12.33 -6.57
CA GLU A 99 8.69 -12.32 -7.79
C GLU A 99 9.46 -11.01 -7.96
N TRP A 100 8.82 -9.88 -7.65
CA TRP A 100 9.46 -8.57 -7.67
C TRP A 100 10.62 -8.48 -6.66
N VAL A 101 10.41 -8.91 -5.42
CA VAL A 101 11.47 -8.94 -4.40
C VAL A 101 12.63 -9.85 -4.81
N GLU A 102 12.33 -11.03 -5.37
CA GLU A 102 13.37 -11.93 -5.89
C GLU A 102 14.17 -11.31 -7.04
N SER A 103 13.52 -10.53 -7.91
CA SER A 103 14.21 -9.82 -9.00
C SER A 103 15.21 -8.80 -8.47
N PHE A 104 14.90 -8.12 -7.37
CA PHE A 104 15.82 -7.21 -6.68
C PHE A 104 16.99 -7.95 -6.05
N ALA A 105 16.73 -9.08 -5.38
CA ALA A 105 17.78 -9.87 -4.74
C ALA A 105 18.82 -10.43 -5.73
N LYS A 106 18.44 -10.64 -7.00
CA LYS A 106 19.35 -11.10 -8.07
C LYS A 106 20.27 -10.00 -8.63
N LEU A 107 20.01 -8.73 -8.29
CA LEU A 107 20.80 -7.58 -8.75
C LEU A 107 21.91 -7.17 -7.77
N ILE A 108 21.98 -7.81 -6.60
CA ILE A 108 22.93 -7.54 -5.51
C ILE A 108 23.84 -8.74 -5.37
#